data_AF-A0A6N6Q0I3-F1
#
_entry.id   AF-A0A6N6Q0I3-F1
#
_cell.length_a   1.000
_cell.length_b   1.000
_cell.length_c   1.000
_cell.angle_alpha   90.00
_cell.angle_beta   90.00
_cell.angle_gamma   90.00
#
_symmetry.space_group_name_H-M   'P 1'
#
loop_
_entity.id
_entity.type
_entity.pdbx_description
1 polymer ?
#
loop_
_entity_poly.entity_id
_entity_poly.type
_entity_poly.pdbx_seq_one_letter_code
_entity_poly.pdbx_strand_id
1 'polypeptide(L)'
;MTSERGFDGKLLADNIRLTPFGRWLRASSLDELPELLLVIRGHLSLIGPRPLPVMYLTRYSAHQTRRHEVLPGLSGWAQVNGRNL
;
A
#
# COMPACT_ATOMS: atom_id res chain seq x y z
N MET A 1 -9.35 -7.72 -10.82
CA MET A 1 -9.72 -6.70 -11.84
C MET A 1 -9.75 -7.38 -13.20
N THR A 2 -10.49 -6.85 -14.16
CA THR A 2 -10.51 -7.37 -15.54
C THR A 2 -9.36 -6.81 -16.38
N SER A 3 -9.11 -7.42 -17.53
CA SER A 3 -8.10 -6.97 -18.52
C SER A 3 -8.72 -6.19 -19.68
N GLU A 4 -9.92 -5.65 -19.50
CA GLU A 4 -10.64 -4.91 -20.53
C GLU A 4 -9.87 -3.67 -20.99
N ARG A 5 -9.89 -3.45 -22.30
CA ARG A 5 -9.17 -2.37 -22.99
C ARG A 5 -10.15 -1.58 -23.86
N GLY A 6 -9.88 -0.29 -24.02
CA GLY A 6 -10.61 0.57 -24.96
C GLY A 6 -10.19 0.30 -26.41
N PHE A 7 -10.86 1.01 -27.33
CA PHE A 7 -10.53 0.98 -28.76
C PHE A 7 -9.09 1.43 -29.08
N ASP A 8 -8.48 2.20 -28.19
CA ASP A 8 -7.08 2.66 -28.26
C ASP A 8 -6.08 1.61 -27.74
N GLY A 9 -6.55 0.43 -27.34
CA GLY A 9 -5.73 -0.66 -26.80
C GLY A 9 -5.23 -0.43 -25.37
N LYS A 10 -5.57 0.70 -24.73
CA LYS A 10 -5.19 0.97 -23.33
C LYS A 10 -6.17 0.29 -22.38
N LEU A 11 -5.69 -0.06 -21.18
CA LEU A 11 -6.56 -0.57 -20.14
C LEU A 11 -7.62 0.47 -19.80
N LEU A 12 -8.87 0.02 -19.63
CA LEU A 12 -9.94 0.87 -19.16
C LEU A 12 -9.65 1.36 -17.73
N ALA A 13 -10.37 2.39 -17.30
CA ALA A 13 -10.26 2.92 -15.96
C ALA A 13 -10.59 1.85 -14.90
N ASP A 14 -9.98 1.97 -13.73
CA ASP A 14 -10.08 0.98 -12.65
C ASP A 14 -11.51 0.79 -12.15
N ASN A 15 -12.34 1.84 -12.17
CA ASN A 15 -13.76 1.76 -11.80
C ASN A 15 -14.57 0.86 -12.74
N ILE A 16 -14.18 0.76 -14.01
CA ILE A 16 -14.79 -0.15 -15.00
C ILE A 16 -14.27 -1.57 -14.79
N ARG A 17 -12.97 -1.72 -14.52
CA ARG A 17 -12.31 -3.03 -14.37
C ARG A 17 -12.52 -3.71 -13.03
N LEU A 18 -13.14 -3.01 -12.06
CA LEU A 18 -13.39 -3.53 -10.72
C LEU A 18 -14.70 -4.33 -10.70
N THR A 19 -14.58 -5.65 -10.55
CA THR A 19 -15.72 -6.58 -10.48
C THR A 19 -16.43 -6.50 -9.11
N PRO A 20 -17.68 -6.99 -8.99
CA PRO A 20 -18.37 -7.08 -7.69
C PRO A 20 -17.56 -7.84 -6.64
N PHE A 21 -16.93 -8.96 -7.02
CA PHE A 21 -16.04 -9.71 -6.14
C PHE A 21 -14.82 -8.88 -5.71
N GLY A 22 -14.19 -8.16 -6.64
CA GLY A 22 -13.05 -7.29 -6.32
C GLY A 22 -13.43 -6.14 -5.38
N ARG A 23 -14.65 -5.61 -5.51
CA ARG A 23 -15.19 -4.61 -4.55
C ARG A 23 -15.35 -5.22 -3.16
N TRP A 24 -15.96 -6.40 -3.06
CA TRP A 24 -16.14 -7.10 -1.79
C TRP A 24 -14.79 -7.42 -1.13
N LEU A 25 -13.83 -7.94 -1.90
CA LEU A 25 -12.50 -8.28 -1.40
C LEU A 25 -11.80 -7.07 -0.75
N ARG A 26 -11.78 -5.93 -1.46
CA ARG A 26 -11.23 -4.65 -0.94
C ARG A 26 -11.99 -4.13 0.28
N ALA A 27 -13.32 -4.23 0.28
CA ALA A 27 -14.14 -3.78 1.40
C ALA A 27 -13.90 -4.62 2.67
N SER A 28 -13.53 -5.89 2.50
CA SER A 28 -13.19 -6.80 3.59
C SER A 28 -11.71 -6.77 3.99
N SER A 29 -10.86 -6.00 3.29
CA SER A 29 -9.40 -5.96 3.45
C SER A 29 -8.70 -7.32 3.32
N LEU A 30 -9.36 -8.33 2.73
CA LEU A 30 -8.81 -9.67 2.57
C LEU A 30 -7.65 -9.71 1.56
N ASP A 31 -7.57 -8.72 0.67
CA ASP A 31 -6.45 -8.54 -0.25
C ASP A 31 -5.14 -8.13 0.45
N GLU A 32 -5.19 -7.70 1.70
CA GLU A 32 -4.00 -7.37 2.52
C GLU A 32 -3.44 -8.57 3.29
N LEU A 33 -4.18 -9.68 3.42
CA LEU A 33 -3.70 -10.88 4.13
C LEU A 33 -2.35 -11.43 3.65
N PRO A 34 -2.00 -11.39 2.34
CA PRO A 34 -0.66 -11.77 1.90
C PRO A 34 0.48 -10.98 2.56
N GLU A 35 0.23 -9.73 2.99
CA GLU A 35 1.24 -8.92 3.67
C GLU A 35 1.60 -9.47 5.06
N LEU A 36 0.67 -10.16 5.75
CA LEU A 36 0.96 -10.84 7.01
C LEU A 36 2.01 -11.95 6.83
N LEU A 37 2.03 -12.62 5.67
CA LEU A 37 3.06 -13.61 5.37
C LEU A 37 4.44 -12.96 5.25
N LEU A 38 4.52 -11.71 4.77
CA LEU A 38 5.77 -10.96 4.73
C LEU A 38 6.24 -10.57 6.14
N VAL A 39 5.32 -10.30 7.07
CA VAL A 39 5.65 -10.10 8.49
C VAL A 39 6.24 -11.37 9.09
N ILE A 40 5.62 -12.52 8.87
CA ILE A 40 6.11 -13.82 9.35
C ILE A 40 7.50 -14.14 8.78
N ARG A 41 7.75 -13.76 7.51
CA ARG A 41 9.05 -13.93 6.84
C ARG A 41 10.09 -12.87 7.23
N GLY A 42 9.74 -11.88 8.05
CA GLY A 42 10.64 -10.83 8.50
C GLY A 42 10.94 -9.73 7.48
N HIS A 43 10.15 -9.61 6.41
CA HIS A 43 10.28 -8.53 5.42
C HIS A 43 9.51 -7.26 5.81
N LEU A 44 8.44 -7.42 6.61
CA LEU A 44 7.63 -6.34 7.17
C LEU A 44 7.55 -6.49 8.70
N SER A 45 7.11 -5.43 9.38
CA SER A 45 6.71 -5.43 10.78
C SER A 45 5.20 -5.21 10.90
N LEU A 46 4.60 -5.61 12.03
CA LEU A 46 3.23 -5.18 12.37
C LEU A 46 3.18 -3.67 12.63
N ILE A 47 4.19 -3.15 13.34
CA ILE A 47 4.31 -1.74 13.71
C ILE A 47 5.62 -1.19 13.15
N GLY A 48 5.51 -0.14 12.32
CA GLY A 48 6.64 0.51 11.67
C GLY A 48 6.21 1.63 10.73
N PRO A 49 7.16 2.38 10.14
CA PRO A 49 6.85 3.44 9.19
C PRO A 49 6.19 2.88 7.93
N ARG A 50 5.14 3.55 7.42
CA ARG A 50 4.52 3.16 6.15
C ARG A 50 5.55 3.24 5.01
N PRO A 51 5.68 2.24 4.12
CA PRO A 51 6.51 2.37 2.94
C PRO A 51 5.94 3.47 2.02
N LEU A 52 6.81 4.36 1.57
CA LEU A 52 6.45 5.43 0.63
C LEU A 52 7.08 5.17 -0.74
N PRO A 53 6.50 5.70 -1.83
CA PRO A 53 7.07 5.58 -3.18
C PRO A 53 8.54 6.01 -3.26
N VAL A 54 9.33 5.27 -4.05
CA VAL A 54 10.78 5.50 -4.22
C VAL A 54 11.11 6.92 -4.69
N MET A 55 10.20 7.56 -5.45
CA MET A 55 10.35 8.95 -5.89
C MET A 55 10.52 9.97 -4.76
N TYR A 56 10.19 9.61 -3.52
CA TYR A 56 10.38 10.48 -2.36
C TYR A 56 11.80 10.44 -1.79
N LEU A 57 12.64 9.48 -2.17
CA LEU A 57 13.99 9.32 -1.59
C LEU A 57 14.84 10.59 -1.72
N THR A 58 14.76 11.27 -2.86
CA THR A 58 15.50 12.52 -3.12
C THR A 58 14.97 13.72 -2.34
N ARG A 59 13.80 13.60 -1.71
CA ARG A 59 13.15 14.68 -0.95
C ARG A 59 13.39 14.59 0.56
N TYR A 60 14.01 13.51 1.05
CA TYR A 60 14.23 13.33 2.48
C TYR A 60 15.42 14.16 2.99
N SER A 61 15.23 14.81 4.13
CA SER A 61 16.35 15.28 4.94
C SER A 61 17.06 14.11 5.62
N ALA A 62 18.29 14.33 6.10
CA ALA A 62 19.04 13.30 6.85
C ALA A 62 18.24 12.75 8.05
N HIS A 63 17.44 13.58 8.71
CA HIS A 63 16.57 13.16 9.79
C HIS A 63 15.41 12.27 9.30
N GLN A 64 14.75 12.64 8.20
CA GLN A 64 13.62 11.88 7.65
C GLN A 64 14.05 10.51 7.12
N THR A 65 15.27 10.40 6.58
CA THR A 65 15.84 9.13 6.08
C THR A 65 15.95 8.07 7.17
N ARG A 66 16.09 8.45 8.44
CA ARG A 66 16.17 7.51 9.57
C ARG A 66 14.96 6.60 9.71
N ARG A 67 13.81 6.95 9.11
CA ARG A 67 12.64 6.05 9.03
C ARG A 67 12.95 4.71 8.37
N HIS A 68 14.03 4.62 7.58
CA HIS A 68 14.47 3.41 6.90
C HIS A 68 15.43 2.56 7.75
N GLU A 69 15.77 2.97 8.98
CA GLU A 69 16.61 2.19 9.91
C GLU A 69 15.85 0.99 10.53
N VAL A 70 14.52 0.93 10.35
CA VAL A 70 13.65 -0.14 10.86
C VAL A 70 12.79 -0.71 9.73
N LEU A 71 12.24 -1.91 9.95
CA LEU A 71 11.33 -2.53 8.98
C LEU A 71 10.06 -1.67 8.78
N PRO A 72 9.55 -1.58 7.54
CA PRO A 72 8.27 -0.94 7.28
C PRO A 72 7.12 -1.70 7.95
N GLY A 73 6.08 -0.96 8.36
CA GLY A 73 4.97 -1.48 9.14
C GLY A 73 3.63 -1.51 8.40
N LEU A 74 2.81 -2.51 8.71
CA LEU A 74 1.38 -2.52 8.33
C LEU A 74 0.66 -1.32 8.95
N SER A 75 0.89 -1.08 10.24
CA SER A 75 0.45 0.12 10.96
C SER A 75 1.64 0.84 11.60
N GLY A 76 1.41 2.02 12.17
CA GLY A 76 2.46 2.84 12.75
C GLY A 76 1.97 4.16 13.31
N TRP A 77 2.87 4.89 13.96
CA TRP A 77 2.56 6.16 14.61
C TRP A 77 1.88 7.16 13.66
N ALA A 78 2.38 7.31 12.44
CA ALA A 78 1.81 8.23 11.45
C ALA A 78 0.43 7.78 10.94
N GLN A 79 0.18 6.46 10.86
CA GLN A 79 -1.10 5.90 10.42
C GLN A 79 -2.21 6.14 11.46
N VAL A 80 -1.90 6.05 12.76
CA VAL A 80 -2.88 6.28 13.84
C VAL A 80 -3.03 7.75 14.22
N ASN A 81 -2.01 8.59 13.97
CA ASN A 81 -2.03 10.04 14.21
C ASN A 81 -2.23 10.86 12.94
N GLY A 82 -2.80 10.27 11.89
CA GLY A 82 -3.14 10.99 10.67
C GLY A 82 -4.10 12.15 10.98
N ARG A 83 -3.75 13.37 10.57
CA ARG A 83 -4.60 14.56 10.77
C ARG A 83 -5.78 14.52 9.80
N ASN A 84 -6.81 13.77 10.16
CA ASN A 84 -8.17 13.89 9.64
C ASN A 84 -9.08 14.33 10.79
N LEU A 85 -9.14 15.66 11.01
CA LEU A 85 -10.35 16.31 11.51
C LEU A 85 -11.05 16.91 10.30
#